data_AF-A0A839K271-F1
#
_entry.id   AF-A0A839K271-F1
#
_cell.length_a   1.000
_cell.length_b   1.000
_cell.length_c   1.000
_cell.angle_alpha   90.00
_cell.angle_beta   90.00
_cell.angle_gamma   90.00
#
_symmetry.space_group_name_H-M   'P 1'
#
loop_
_entity.id
_entity.type
_entity.pdbx_description
1 polymer ?
#
loop_
_entity_poly.entity_id
_entity_poly.type
_entity_poly.pdbx_seq_one_letter_code
_entity_poly.pdbx_strand_id
1 'polypeptide(L)'
;MSRVKVCSMAIACLVSIIGMSPVSTFAAETDSESVTLTETDEIQQDKKEEQKDIFRDKKKEAREKWDTLSEKQKDEVYQLLEKNMKIQYEIMDKLVDLGVLHKEDVTVMKANMAERLERAKEKGEFPLFKEKKRKSN
;
A
#
# COMPACT_ATOMS: atom_id res chain seq x y z
N MET A 1 -6.95 39.00 -26.97
CA MET A 1 -8.33 39.16 -26.45
C MET A 1 -8.95 37.79 -26.28
N SER A 2 -9.15 37.41 -25.02
CA SER A 2 -9.83 36.22 -24.54
C SER A 2 -11.31 36.21 -24.92
N ARG A 3 -11.89 35.02 -25.21
CA ARG A 3 -13.24 34.62 -24.78
C ARG A 3 -13.32 33.09 -24.71
N VAL A 4 -13.02 32.55 -23.53
CA VAL A 4 -13.45 31.21 -23.12
C VAL A 4 -14.96 31.25 -22.89
N LYS A 5 -15.71 30.30 -23.45
CA LYS A 5 -17.10 30.02 -23.03
C LYS A 5 -17.14 28.64 -22.42
N VAL A 6 -17.60 28.63 -21.17
CA VAL A 6 -17.55 27.54 -20.20
C VAL A 6 -18.89 26.80 -20.20
N CYS A 7 -18.85 25.54 -19.73
CA CYS A 7 -19.91 24.78 -19.07
C CYS A 7 -21.11 24.27 -19.87
N SER A 8 -21.25 22.93 -19.90
CA SER A 8 -22.38 22.27 -19.25
C SER A 8 -22.07 20.77 -19.07
N MET A 9 -21.59 20.40 -17.89
CA MET A 9 -21.42 19.02 -17.46
C MET A 9 -22.62 18.70 -16.57
N ALA A 10 -23.55 17.89 -17.07
CA ALA A 10 -24.71 17.45 -16.31
C ALA A 10 -24.30 16.38 -15.30
N ILE A 11 -24.11 16.79 -14.04
CA ILE A 11 -23.94 15.89 -12.90
C ILE A 11 -25.35 15.51 -12.42
N ALA A 12 -25.80 14.31 -12.76
CA ALA A 12 -27.01 13.73 -12.21
C ALA A 12 -26.76 13.33 -10.74
N CYS A 13 -27.14 14.22 -9.82
CA CYS A 13 -27.17 13.95 -8.39
C CYS A 13 -28.29 12.95 -8.06
N LEU A 14 -27.95 11.67 -7.86
CA LEU A 14 -28.81 10.71 -7.18
C LEU A 14 -28.58 10.84 -5.66
N VAL A 15 -29.31 11.76 -5.02
CA VAL A 15 -29.44 11.80 -3.57
C VAL A 15 -30.75 11.11 -3.20
N SER A 16 -30.70 9.79 -3.01
CA SER A 16 -31.78 9.05 -2.35
C SER A 16 -31.55 9.13 -0.85
N ILE A 17 -32.26 10.06 -0.21
CA ILE A 17 -32.35 10.22 1.25
C ILE A 17 -33.15 9.03 1.78
N ILE A 18 -32.47 8.07 2.42
CA ILE A 18 -33.12 7.08 3.27
C ILE A 18 -32.87 7.51 4.72
N GLY A 19 -33.95 7.95 5.40
CA GLY A 19 -34.08 7.92 6.85
C GLY A 19 -33.32 9.00 7.64
N MET A 20 -33.86 10.23 7.68
CA MET A 20 -33.59 11.14 8.80
C MET A 20 -34.45 10.72 9.99
N SER A 21 -33.87 10.00 10.95
CA SER A 21 -34.36 10.05 12.33
C SER A 21 -33.99 11.41 12.93
N PRO A 22 -34.86 12.05 13.74
CA PRO A 22 -34.53 13.33 14.35
C PRO A 22 -33.37 13.13 15.34
N VAL A 23 -32.21 13.71 15.04
CA VAL A 23 -31.16 13.88 16.03
C VAL A 23 -31.60 15.05 16.90
N SER A 24 -32.11 14.71 18.08
CA SER A 24 -32.35 15.65 19.16
C SER A 24 -31.03 16.31 19.53
N THR A 25 -30.90 17.60 19.22
CA THR A 25 -29.86 18.46 19.77
C THR A 25 -30.06 18.56 21.28
N PHE A 26 -29.29 17.81 22.06
CA PHE A 26 -28.99 18.13 23.45
C PHE A 26 -27.55 18.65 23.50
N ALA A 27 -27.43 19.97 23.36
CA ALA A 27 -26.32 20.69 23.95
C ALA A 27 -26.72 20.99 25.40
N ALA A 28 -26.19 20.22 26.33
CA ALA A 28 -26.17 20.58 27.75
C ALA A 28 -24.92 19.95 28.37
N GLU A 29 -24.19 20.83 29.04
CA GLU A 29 -22.88 20.72 29.64
C GLU A 29 -22.72 19.60 30.68
N THR A 30 -21.46 19.17 30.81
CA THR A 30 -20.77 18.67 32.02
C THR A 30 -21.46 17.60 32.86
N ASP A 31 -20.92 16.39 32.84
CA ASP A 31 -20.13 15.95 34.00
C ASP A 31 -19.29 14.72 33.66
N SER A 32 -18.13 14.68 34.30
CA SER A 32 -17.20 13.56 34.27
C SER A 32 -17.89 12.29 34.74
N GLU A 33 -17.79 11.21 33.97
CA GLU A 33 -17.53 9.89 34.54
C GLU A 33 -17.03 8.92 33.47
N SER A 34 -15.98 8.21 33.86
CA SER A 34 -15.17 7.27 33.10
C SER A 34 -16.01 6.17 32.43
N VAL A 35 -16.23 6.27 31.13
CA VAL A 35 -16.73 5.15 30.32
C VAL A 35 -15.54 4.31 29.85
N THR A 36 -15.53 3.08 30.34
CA THR A 36 -14.61 1.97 30.08
C THR A 36 -14.16 1.86 28.62
N LEU A 37 -12.89 2.21 28.37
CA LEU A 37 -12.13 2.04 27.13
C LEU A 37 -11.56 0.61 26.96
N THR A 38 -12.23 -0.43 27.48
CA THR A 38 -11.61 -1.77 27.58
C THR A 38 -12.13 -2.81 26.59
N GLU A 39 -13.37 -2.70 26.10
CA GLU A 39 -13.92 -3.71 25.17
C GLU A 39 -13.56 -3.51 23.69
N THR A 40 -13.07 -2.34 23.29
CA THR A 40 -12.73 -2.08 21.88
C THR A 40 -11.30 -2.49 21.53
N ASP A 41 -10.38 -2.48 22.49
CA ASP A 41 -8.96 -2.78 22.27
C ASP A 41 -8.68 -4.29 22.16
N GLU A 42 -9.35 -5.13 22.95
CA GLU A 42 -9.17 -6.60 22.90
C GLU A 42 -9.73 -7.20 21.59
N ILE A 43 -10.91 -6.76 21.16
CA ILE A 43 -11.53 -7.21 19.89
C ILE A 43 -10.71 -6.75 18.67
N GLN A 44 -10.04 -5.59 18.75
CA GLN A 44 -9.17 -5.11 17.67
C GLN A 44 -7.80 -5.80 17.66
N GLN A 45 -7.25 -6.18 18.83
CA GLN A 45 -5.99 -6.92 18.90
C GLN A 45 -6.15 -8.35 18.37
N ASP A 46 -7.19 -9.08 18.78
CA ASP A 46 -7.42 -10.45 18.32
C ASP A 46 -7.66 -10.52 16.81
N LYS A 47 -8.48 -9.61 16.26
CA LYS A 47 -8.68 -9.50 14.80
C LYS A 47 -7.38 -9.16 14.05
N LYS A 48 -6.46 -8.42 14.67
CA LYS A 48 -5.17 -8.03 14.08
C LYS A 48 -4.15 -9.15 14.17
N GLU A 49 -4.21 -10.02 15.18
CA GLU A 49 -3.38 -11.22 15.29
C GLU A 49 -3.87 -12.32 14.34
N GLU A 50 -5.17 -12.58 14.29
CA GLU A 50 -5.77 -13.54 13.36
C GLU A 50 -5.48 -13.16 11.90
N GLN A 51 -5.58 -11.86 11.55
CA GLN A 51 -5.22 -11.39 10.21
C GLN A 51 -3.72 -11.54 9.89
N LYS A 52 -2.82 -11.39 10.88
CA LYS A 52 -1.39 -11.60 10.68
C LYS A 52 -1.08 -13.06 10.41
N ASP A 53 -1.74 -13.97 11.10
CA ASP A 53 -1.56 -15.41 10.93
C ASP A 53 -2.08 -15.87 9.57
N ILE A 54 -3.29 -15.43 9.17
CA ILE A 54 -3.82 -15.69 7.82
C ILE A 54 -2.87 -15.16 6.74
N PHE A 55 -2.30 -13.97 6.93
CA PHE A 55 -1.35 -13.40 5.98
C PHE A 55 -0.02 -14.18 5.93
N ARG A 56 0.47 -14.66 7.08
CA ARG A 56 1.67 -15.49 7.16
C ARG A 56 1.48 -16.80 6.40
N ASP A 57 0.33 -17.45 6.57
CA ASP A 57 0.05 -18.74 5.95
C ASP A 57 -0.11 -18.58 4.44
N LYS A 58 -0.85 -17.56 3.98
CA LYS A 58 -0.94 -17.20 2.56
C LYS A 58 0.42 -16.89 1.94
N LYS A 59 1.30 -16.20 2.68
CA LYS A 59 2.66 -15.91 2.22
C LYS A 59 3.48 -17.20 2.06
N LYS A 60 3.36 -18.14 3.01
CA LYS A 60 4.05 -19.43 2.95
C LYS A 60 3.57 -20.24 1.75
N GLU A 61 2.26 -20.35 1.58
CA GLU A 61 1.64 -21.05 0.44
C GLU A 61 2.08 -20.44 -0.91
N ALA A 62 2.10 -19.11 -1.02
CA ALA A 62 2.57 -18.44 -2.23
C ALA A 62 4.05 -18.72 -2.52
N ARG A 63 4.90 -18.83 -1.49
CA ARG A 63 6.30 -19.22 -1.66
C ARG A 63 6.43 -20.68 -2.10
N GLU A 64 5.69 -21.60 -1.49
CA GLU A 64 5.70 -23.00 -1.90
C GLU A 64 5.26 -23.16 -3.37
N LYS A 65 4.21 -22.44 -3.79
CA LYS A 65 3.78 -22.38 -5.20
C LYS A 65 4.79 -21.71 -6.12
N TRP A 66 5.54 -20.74 -5.62
CA TRP A 66 6.61 -20.11 -6.38
C TRP A 66 7.77 -21.07 -6.60
N ASP A 67 8.14 -21.84 -5.57
CA ASP A 67 9.27 -22.75 -5.63
C ASP A 67 9.05 -23.90 -6.63
N THR A 68 7.79 -24.29 -6.90
CA THR A 68 7.44 -25.28 -7.92
C THR A 68 7.47 -24.77 -9.37
N LEU A 69 7.58 -23.46 -9.58
CA LEU A 69 7.68 -22.90 -10.94
C LEU A 69 9.04 -23.22 -11.58
N SER A 70 9.02 -23.41 -12.90
CA SER A 70 10.25 -23.54 -13.68
C SER A 70 11.07 -22.23 -13.70
N GLU A 71 12.38 -22.33 -13.94
CA GLU A 71 13.26 -21.16 -14.08
C GLU A 71 12.74 -20.19 -15.14
N LYS A 72 12.28 -20.70 -16.29
CA LYS A 72 11.69 -19.86 -17.35
C LYS A 72 10.50 -19.04 -16.87
N GLN A 73 9.58 -19.65 -16.10
CA GLN A 73 8.43 -18.93 -15.55
C GLN A 73 8.84 -17.89 -14.51
N LYS A 74 9.84 -18.20 -13.68
CA LYS A 74 10.40 -17.23 -12.72
C LYS A 74 11.07 -16.06 -13.44
N ASP A 75 11.82 -16.33 -14.50
CA ASP A 75 12.48 -15.32 -15.33
C ASP A 75 11.49 -14.38 -16.00
N GLU A 76 10.38 -14.89 -16.53
CA GLU A 76 9.30 -14.05 -17.10
C GLU A 76 8.77 -13.05 -16.06
N VAL A 77 8.59 -13.49 -14.82
CA VAL A 77 8.17 -12.60 -13.72
C VAL A 77 9.28 -11.60 -13.36
N TYR A 78 10.53 -12.03 -13.31
CA TYR A 78 11.65 -11.12 -13.05
C TYR A 78 11.84 -10.06 -14.14
N GLN A 79 11.58 -10.39 -15.40
CA GLN A 79 11.56 -9.42 -16.50
C GLN A 79 10.45 -8.39 -16.33
N LEU A 80 9.26 -8.79 -15.87
CA LEU A 80 8.18 -7.85 -15.55
C LEU A 80 8.59 -6.89 -14.41
N LEU A 81 9.28 -7.40 -13.39
CA LEU A 81 9.80 -6.57 -12.30
C LEU A 81 10.87 -5.59 -12.77
N GLU A 82 11.75 -6.01 -13.67
CA GLU A 82 12.75 -5.14 -14.26
C GLU A 82 12.11 -4.01 -15.10
N LYS A 83 11.08 -4.33 -15.87
CA LYS A 83 10.30 -3.32 -16.61
C LYS A 83 9.63 -2.33 -15.66
N ASN A 84 8.98 -2.82 -14.60
CA ASN A 84 8.39 -1.95 -13.57
C ASN A 84 9.46 -1.08 -12.90
N MET A 85 10.63 -1.64 -12.56
CA MET A 85 11.74 -0.88 -11.99
C MET A 85 12.18 0.27 -12.90
N LYS A 86 12.26 0.06 -14.22
CA LYS A 86 12.58 1.13 -15.18
C LYS A 86 11.52 2.23 -15.19
N ILE A 87 10.23 1.88 -15.14
CA ILE A 87 9.14 2.87 -15.02
C ILE A 87 9.29 3.67 -13.71
N GLN A 88 9.60 3.01 -12.61
CA GLN A 88 9.84 3.70 -11.33
C GLN A 88 11.04 4.66 -11.41
N TYR A 89 12.08 4.30 -12.15
CA TYR A 89 13.23 5.17 -12.36
C TYR A 89 12.84 6.44 -13.13
N GLU A 90 12.03 6.31 -14.18
CA GLU A 90 11.52 7.45 -14.95
C GLU A 90 10.65 8.37 -14.09
N ILE A 91 9.81 7.80 -13.21
CA ILE A 91 9.02 8.59 -12.26
C ILE A 91 9.96 9.35 -11.31
N MET A 92 10.99 8.69 -10.76
CA MET A 92 11.95 9.34 -9.87
C MET A 92 12.72 10.45 -10.57
N ASP A 93 13.15 10.24 -11.80
CA ASP A 93 13.81 11.28 -12.60
C ASP A 93 12.87 12.46 -12.81
N LYS A 94 11.59 12.21 -13.11
CA LYS A 94 10.60 13.27 -13.24
C LYS A 94 10.40 14.04 -11.93
N LEU A 95 10.46 13.37 -10.79
CA LEU A 95 10.38 14.03 -9.48
C LEU A 95 11.63 14.86 -9.16
N VAL A 96 12.80 14.47 -9.66
CA VAL A 96 14.02 15.30 -9.60
C VAL A 96 13.87 16.53 -10.49
N ASP A 97 13.39 16.36 -11.72
CA ASP A 97 13.16 17.48 -12.65
C ASP A 97 12.17 18.52 -12.09
N LEU A 98 11.19 18.06 -11.31
CA LEU A 98 10.21 18.92 -10.63
C LEU A 98 10.73 19.52 -9.31
N GLY A 99 11.95 19.17 -8.89
CA GLY A 99 12.54 19.63 -7.63
C GLY A 99 11.89 19.03 -6.38
N VAL A 100 11.12 17.95 -6.52
CA VAL A 100 10.46 17.25 -5.40
C VAL A 100 11.45 16.33 -4.69
N LEU A 101 12.36 15.71 -5.43
CA LEU A 101 13.41 14.84 -4.90
C LEU A 101 14.80 15.34 -5.28
N HIS A 102 15.78 15.06 -4.42
CA HIS A 102 17.18 15.30 -4.73
C HIS A 102 17.76 14.16 -5.58
N LYS A 103 18.69 14.51 -6.47
CA LYS A 103 19.32 13.56 -7.40
C LYS A 103 20.14 12.51 -6.66
N GLU A 104 20.78 12.92 -5.57
CA GLU A 104 21.60 12.06 -4.71
C GLU A 104 20.74 10.98 -4.06
N ASP A 105 19.58 11.36 -3.51
CA ASP A 105 18.63 10.43 -2.91
C ASP A 105 18.09 9.42 -3.94
N VAL A 106 17.69 9.92 -5.12
CA VAL A 106 17.22 9.06 -6.20
C VAL A 106 18.29 8.08 -6.65
N THR A 107 19.55 8.49 -6.70
CA THR A 107 20.67 7.59 -7.07
C THR A 107 20.77 6.41 -6.09
N VAL A 108 20.70 6.69 -4.78
CA VAL A 108 20.71 5.64 -3.74
C VAL A 108 19.47 4.75 -3.83
N MET A 109 18.29 5.34 -4.06
CA MET A 109 17.04 4.58 -4.22
C MET A 109 17.10 3.63 -5.42
N LYS A 110 17.59 4.11 -6.56
CA LYS A 110 17.76 3.31 -7.78
C LYS A 110 18.72 2.14 -7.54
N ALA A 111 19.87 2.39 -6.93
CA ALA A 111 20.84 1.35 -6.58
C ALA A 111 20.23 0.27 -5.67
N ASN A 112 19.51 0.68 -4.62
CA ASN A 112 18.82 -0.24 -3.72
C ASN A 112 17.75 -1.08 -4.42
N MET A 113 17.05 -0.54 -5.41
CA MET A 113 16.06 -1.28 -6.20
C MET A 113 16.74 -2.33 -7.09
N ALA A 114 17.83 -1.95 -7.77
CA ALA A 114 18.61 -2.86 -8.60
C ALA A 114 19.18 -4.03 -7.78
N GLU A 115 19.85 -3.73 -6.67
CA GLU A 115 20.45 -4.73 -5.77
C GLU A 115 19.39 -5.67 -5.17
N ARG A 116 18.18 -5.18 -4.92
CA ARG A 116 17.08 -6.04 -4.47
C ARG A 116 16.59 -6.99 -5.57
N LEU A 117 16.46 -6.50 -6.80
CA LEU A 117 16.01 -7.32 -7.92
C LEU A 117 17.06 -8.39 -8.26
N GLU A 118 18.34 -8.02 -8.26
CA GLU A 118 19.46 -8.92 -8.49
C GLU A 118 19.50 -10.03 -7.45
N ARG A 119 19.48 -9.68 -6.16
CA ARG A 119 19.42 -10.68 -5.07
C ARG A 119 18.20 -11.59 -5.19
N ALA A 120 17.05 -11.05 -5.62
CA ALA A 120 15.85 -11.85 -5.79
C ALA A 120 16.03 -12.87 -6.94
N LYS A 121 16.58 -12.44 -8.08
CA LYS A 121 16.91 -13.31 -9.21
C LYS A 121 17.92 -14.40 -8.82
N GLU A 122 19.04 -14.03 -8.21
CA GLU A 122 20.11 -14.97 -7.82
C GLU A 122 19.63 -16.06 -6.87
N LYS A 123 18.75 -15.72 -5.93
CA LYS A 123 18.25 -16.65 -4.93
C LYS A 123 16.95 -17.35 -5.35
N GLY A 124 16.40 -17.00 -6.51
CA GLY A 124 15.07 -17.42 -6.91
C GLY A 124 13.99 -17.01 -5.90
N GLU A 125 14.19 -15.91 -5.17
CA GLU A 125 13.27 -15.47 -4.12
C GLU A 125 11.96 -14.91 -4.70
N PHE A 126 10.84 -15.23 -4.04
CA PHE A 126 9.54 -14.65 -4.34
C PHE A 126 9.55 -13.11 -4.16
N PRO A 127 9.19 -12.33 -5.18
CA PRO A 127 9.53 -10.91 -5.24
C PRO A 127 8.64 -9.96 -4.43
N LEU A 128 7.41 -10.34 -4.09
CA LEU A 128 6.44 -9.42 -3.48
C LEU A 128 6.53 -9.34 -1.94
N PHE A 129 7.05 -10.37 -1.29
CA PHE A 129 7.11 -10.41 0.17
C PHE A 129 8.53 -10.55 0.67
N LYS A 130 9.05 -9.48 1.29
CA LYS A 130 10.28 -9.59 2.07
C LYS A 130 10.03 -10.41 3.32
N GLU A 131 10.94 -11.32 3.65
CA GLU A 131 11.06 -11.78 5.03
C GLU A 131 11.53 -10.60 5.89
N LYS A 132 10.80 -10.32 6.96
CA LYS A 132 11.31 -9.41 7.98
C LYS A 132 12.54 -10.08 8.58
N LYS A 133 13.72 -9.49 8.39
CA LYS A 133 14.88 -9.83 9.21
C LYS A 133 14.46 -9.59 10.65
N ARG A 134 14.31 -10.65 11.45
CA ARG A 134 14.18 -10.52 12.91
C ARG A 134 15.47 -9.83 13.37
N LYS A 135 15.36 -8.67 14.02
CA LYS A 135 16.50 -8.11 14.75
C LYS A 135 16.81 -9.14 15.85
N SER A 136 17.98 -9.77 15.80
CA SER A 136 18.49 -10.46 16.99
C SER A 136 18.78 -9.38 18.01
N ASN A 137 18.07 -9.40 19.14
CA ASN A 137 18.53 -8.73 20.36
C ASN A 137 19.65 -9.57 20.97
#